data_AF-A0A1X7TC71-F1
#
_entry.id   AF-A0A1X7TC71-F1
#
_cell.length_a   1.000
_cell.length_b   1.000
_cell.length_c   1.000
_cell.angle_alpha   90.00
_cell.angle_beta   90.00
_cell.angle_gamma   90.00
#
_symmetry.space_group_name_H-M   'P 1'
#
loop_
_entity.id
_entity.type
_entity.pdbx_description
1 polymer ?
#
loop_
_entity_poly.entity_id
_entity_poly.type
_entity_poly.pdbx_seq_one_letter_code
_entity_poly.pdbx_strand_id
1 'polypeptide(L)'
;MGTSLQNMLTHKQTLKYLEINNVGYKVTAIPSSFLSFLTTGLRHNTSLQQLSVSIPLNEEIRTFTDVISQKNNLTELKVEFKSDQSYSSCSWKEKKHIMTSLFYEQVLPAVTNMLQSHTTIRLLRIECEGINYWQTPQPNCIKLVQHLYETIFIHPSLEYIEIKAGYSPPLLVNTLEDQKKTLINSQQPHKPLPIVNIH
;
A
#
# COMPACT_ATOMS: atom_id res chain seq x y z
N MET A 1 -7.11 23.02 5.53
CA MET A 1 -5.87 22.47 4.95
C MET A 1 -6.14 21.53 3.78
N GLY A 2 -7.16 20.65 3.84
CA GLY A 2 -7.45 19.68 2.77
C GLY A 2 -7.70 20.28 1.38
N THR A 3 -8.49 21.35 1.28
CA THR A 3 -8.77 22.02 -0.01
C THR A 3 -7.53 22.65 -0.64
N SER A 4 -6.59 23.17 0.16
CA SER A 4 -5.32 23.71 -0.34
C SER A 4 -4.43 22.61 -0.95
N LEU A 5 -4.34 21.45 -0.30
CA LEU A 5 -3.61 20.29 -0.83
C LEU A 5 -4.23 19.80 -2.14
N GLN A 6 -5.57 19.64 -2.17
CA GLN A 6 -6.29 19.27 -3.38
C GLN A 6 -5.99 20.27 -4.51
N ASN A 7 -6.17 21.57 -4.26
CA ASN A 7 -5.93 22.60 -5.27
C ASN A 7 -4.48 22.61 -5.76
N MET A 8 -3.51 22.44 -4.85
CA MET A 8 -2.10 22.35 -5.22
C MET A 8 -1.88 21.17 -6.17
N LEU A 9 -2.36 19.97 -5.82
CA LEU A 9 -2.22 18.76 -6.65
C LEU A 9 -2.92 18.89 -8.01
N THR A 10 -4.11 19.49 -8.04
CA THR A 10 -4.89 19.68 -9.26
C THR A 10 -4.21 20.64 -10.25
N HIS A 11 -3.61 21.73 -9.78
CA HIS A 11 -3.13 22.80 -10.66
C HIS A 11 -1.60 22.80 -10.88
N LYS A 12 -0.81 22.17 -10.00
CA LYS A 12 0.66 22.12 -10.15
C LYS A 12 1.07 20.98 -11.08
N GLN A 13 1.22 21.31 -12.37
CA GLN A 13 1.70 20.40 -13.41
C GLN A 13 3.23 20.19 -13.42
N THR A 14 3.98 20.82 -12.51
CA THR A 14 5.44 20.67 -12.39
C THR A 14 5.87 19.86 -11.19
N LEU A 15 4.93 19.46 -10.32
CA LEU A 15 5.22 18.71 -9.11
C LEU A 15 5.57 17.27 -9.48
N LYS A 16 6.85 16.89 -9.31
CA LYS A 16 7.35 15.53 -9.57
C LYS A 16 7.42 14.66 -8.31
N TYR A 17 7.64 15.29 -7.16
CA TYR A 17 7.82 14.64 -5.89
C TYR A 17 6.89 15.25 -4.86
N LEU A 18 6.19 14.41 -4.10
CA LEU A 18 5.40 14.83 -2.94
C LEU A 18 5.63 13.86 -1.79
N GLU A 19 6.08 14.41 -0.67
CA GLU A 19 6.16 13.71 0.60
C GLU A 19 5.33 14.44 1.65
N ILE A 20 4.42 13.72 2.29
CA ILE A 20 3.62 14.21 3.41
C ILE A 20 3.88 13.28 4.59
N ASN A 21 4.80 13.70 5.45
CA ASN A 21 5.18 12.97 6.65
C ASN A 21 4.26 13.32 7.82
N ASN A 22 3.78 12.30 8.53
CA ASN A 22 3.19 12.50 9.84
C ASN A 22 4.31 12.54 10.90
N VAL A 23 4.65 13.74 11.38
CA VAL A 23 5.79 14.01 12.31
C VAL A 23 5.46 13.63 13.77
N GLY A 24 4.30 13.05 14.06
CA GLY A 24 3.90 12.69 15.42
C GLY A 24 4.36 11.31 15.88
N TYR A 25 5.15 11.25 16.97
CA TYR A 25 5.55 10.00 17.67
C TYR A 25 4.39 9.22 18.32
N LYS A 26 3.19 9.81 18.38
CA LYS A 26 1.97 9.11 18.79
C LYS A 26 1.25 8.66 17.53
N VAL A 27 0.71 7.44 17.55
CA VAL A 27 -0.29 6.94 16.59
C VAL A 27 -1.47 7.92 16.58
N THR A 28 -1.31 8.98 15.80
CA THR A 28 -2.26 10.07 15.64
C THR A 28 -3.14 9.62 14.50
N ALA A 29 -4.38 9.34 14.84
CA ALA A 29 -5.34 8.90 13.85
C ALA A 29 -5.50 10.00 12.80
N ILE A 30 -5.46 9.61 11.52
CA ILE A 30 -5.57 10.57 10.42
C ILE A 30 -7.06 10.77 10.10
N PRO A 31 -7.54 12.01 9.94
CA PRO A 31 -8.93 12.26 9.56
C PRO A 31 -9.22 11.63 8.19
N SER A 32 -10.34 10.91 8.06
CA SER A 32 -10.76 10.25 6.81
C SER A 32 -10.80 11.23 5.63
N SER A 33 -11.24 12.47 5.90
CA SER A 33 -11.31 13.55 4.90
C SER A 33 -9.96 13.83 4.21
N PHE A 34 -8.83 13.60 4.87
CA PHE A 34 -7.51 13.79 4.26
C PHE A 34 -7.33 12.92 3.02
N LEU A 35 -7.77 11.67 3.08
CA LEU A 35 -7.69 10.73 1.96
C LEU A 35 -8.54 11.17 0.79
N SER A 36 -9.76 11.66 1.05
CA SER A 36 -10.66 12.20 0.02
C SER A 36 -10.06 13.40 -0.72
N PHE A 37 -9.49 14.37 0.02
CA PHE A 37 -8.83 15.53 -0.59
C PHE A 37 -7.59 15.14 -1.41
N LEU A 38 -6.76 14.24 -0.86
CA LEU A 38 -5.57 13.72 -1.54
C LEU A 38 -5.95 13.01 -2.84
N THR A 39 -6.91 12.08 -2.77
CA THR A 39 -7.39 11.29 -3.91
C THR A 39 -7.97 12.17 -5.01
N THR A 40 -8.77 13.16 -4.63
CA THR A 40 -9.35 14.12 -5.58
C THR A 40 -8.27 14.96 -6.27
N GLY A 41 -7.28 15.45 -5.51
CA GLY A 41 -6.15 16.19 -6.08
C GLY A 41 -5.31 15.34 -7.03
N LEU A 42 -4.96 14.12 -6.61
CA LEU A 42 -4.17 13.18 -7.39
C LEU A 42 -4.85 12.78 -8.68
N ARG A 43 -6.18 12.63 -8.70
CA ARG A 43 -6.96 12.29 -9.91
C ARG A 43 -6.64 13.23 -11.09
N HIS A 44 -6.44 14.51 -10.83
CA HIS A 44 -6.12 15.50 -11.85
C HIS A 44 -4.63 15.72 -12.08
N ASN A 45 -3.77 15.29 -11.15
CA ASN A 45 -2.33 15.46 -11.30
C ASN A 45 -1.74 14.49 -12.34
N THR A 46 -0.97 15.00 -13.29
CA THR A 46 -0.35 14.23 -14.39
C THR A 46 1.18 14.25 -14.36
N SER A 47 1.79 14.94 -13.39
CA SER A 47 3.24 15.17 -13.34
C SER A 47 3.95 14.41 -12.22
N LEU A 48 3.22 13.96 -11.20
CA LEU A 48 3.79 13.35 -10.01
C LEU A 48 4.42 11.99 -10.34
N GLN A 49 5.71 11.85 -10.08
CA GLN A 49 6.48 10.64 -10.32
C GLN A 49 6.71 9.83 -9.05
N GLN A 50 6.77 10.52 -7.91
CA GLN A 50 7.04 9.92 -6.62
C GLN A 50 6.07 10.47 -5.57
N LEU A 51 5.42 9.57 -4.84
CA LEU A 51 4.50 9.90 -3.77
C LEU A 51 4.89 9.14 -2.49
N SER A 52 5.11 9.86 -1.41
CA SER A 52 5.27 9.33 -0.06
C SER A 52 4.23 9.97 0.85
N VAL A 53 3.35 9.17 1.45
CA VAL A 53 2.24 9.73 2.24
C VAL A 53 1.76 8.80 3.35
N SER A 54 1.43 9.36 4.50
CA SER A 54 0.65 8.68 5.53
C SER A 54 -0.84 8.90 5.32
N ILE A 55 -1.65 7.84 5.21
CA ILE A 55 -3.11 7.92 4.98
C ILE A 55 -3.88 7.10 6.02
N PRO A 56 -5.15 7.45 6.32
CA PRO A 56 -6.00 6.62 7.17
C PRO A 56 -6.37 5.32 6.46
N LEU A 57 -6.33 4.21 7.20
CA LEU A 57 -6.83 2.92 6.74
C LEU A 57 -8.33 2.80 7.01
N ASN A 58 -9.14 2.96 5.95
CA ASN A 58 -10.60 2.89 5.98
C ASN A 58 -11.14 2.38 4.61
N GLU A 59 -12.46 2.42 4.43
CA GLU A 59 -13.12 1.92 3.21
C GLU A 59 -12.78 2.70 1.92
N GLU A 60 -12.24 3.91 2.02
CA GLU A 60 -11.87 4.73 0.86
C GLU A 60 -10.53 4.31 0.22
N ILE A 61 -9.79 3.37 0.82
CA ILE A 61 -8.51 2.88 0.27
C ILE A 61 -8.66 2.39 -1.17
N ARG A 62 -9.78 1.73 -1.50
CA ARG A 62 -10.05 1.28 -2.85
C ARG A 62 -10.08 2.43 -3.86
N THR A 63 -10.77 3.51 -3.53
CA THR A 63 -10.86 4.69 -4.40
C THR A 63 -9.50 5.34 -4.59
N PHE A 64 -8.69 5.40 -3.53
CA PHE A 64 -7.32 5.89 -3.61
C PHE A 64 -6.47 5.03 -4.55
N THR A 65 -6.45 3.70 -4.37
CA THR A 65 -5.66 2.80 -5.22
C THR A 65 -6.15 2.78 -6.67
N ASP A 66 -7.45 2.92 -6.91
CA ASP A 66 -8.02 3.02 -8.26
C ASP A 66 -7.58 4.30 -8.97
N VAL A 67 -7.38 5.40 -8.23
CA VAL A 67 -6.79 6.62 -8.81
C VAL A 67 -5.30 6.41 -9.10
N ILE A 68 -4.56 5.78 -8.17
CA ILE A 68 -3.13 5.51 -8.35
C ILE A 68 -2.87 4.57 -9.53
N SER A 69 -3.70 3.55 -9.74
CA SER A 69 -3.53 2.59 -10.83
C SER A 69 -3.58 3.24 -12.21
N GLN A 70 -4.26 4.39 -12.33
CA GLN A 70 -4.35 5.19 -13.55
C GLN A 70 -3.20 6.19 -13.72
N LYS A 71 -2.26 6.28 -12.76
CA LYS A 71 -1.14 7.23 -12.79
C LYS A 71 0.11 6.64 -13.44
N ASN A 72 0.10 6.55 -14.76
CA ASN A 72 1.22 5.99 -15.54
C ASN A 72 2.55 6.75 -15.35
N ASN A 73 2.49 8.01 -14.90
CA ASN A 73 3.65 8.82 -14.57
C ASN A 73 4.26 8.51 -13.20
N LEU A 74 3.52 7.85 -12.29
CA LEU A 74 3.98 7.52 -10.95
C LEU A 74 4.85 6.26 -10.99
N THR A 75 6.13 6.40 -10.68
CA THR A 75 7.10 5.29 -10.68
C THR A 75 7.45 4.81 -9.28
N GLU A 76 7.24 5.64 -8.25
CA GLU A 76 7.54 5.30 -6.87
C GLU A 76 6.40 5.68 -5.94
N LEU A 77 5.98 4.73 -5.12
CA LEU A 77 4.90 4.91 -4.17
C LEU A 77 5.31 4.38 -2.80
N LYS A 78 5.25 5.24 -1.78
CA LYS A 78 5.33 4.87 -0.38
C LYS A 78 4.04 5.28 0.32
N VAL A 79 3.34 4.31 0.90
CA VAL A 79 2.11 4.54 1.65
C VAL A 79 2.25 3.99 3.05
N GLU A 80 2.07 4.87 4.03
CA GLU A 80 1.99 4.51 5.44
C GLU A 80 0.53 4.56 5.89
N PHE A 81 -0.07 3.40 6.10
CA PHE A 81 -1.41 3.23 6.62
C PHE A 81 -1.41 3.42 8.15
N LYS A 82 -2.15 4.44 8.60
CA LYS A 82 -2.40 4.70 10.03
C LYS A 82 -3.87 4.46 10.38
N SER A 83 -4.16 4.33 11.66
CA SER A 83 -5.55 4.21 12.12
C SER A 83 -6.37 5.43 11.69
N ASP A 84 -7.56 5.19 11.17
CA ASP A 84 -8.54 6.26 10.89
C ASP A 84 -9.04 6.91 12.19
N GLN A 85 -9.36 8.21 12.13
CA GLN A 85 -9.89 8.98 13.25
C GLN A 85 -11.17 8.40 13.85
N SER A 86 -12.02 7.75 13.04
CA SER A 86 -13.24 7.08 13.51
C SER A 86 -12.98 6.03 14.60
N TYR A 87 -11.79 5.42 14.60
CA TYR A 87 -11.41 4.43 15.60
C TYR A 87 -10.80 5.07 16.86
N SER A 88 -10.83 6.40 17.03
CA SER A 88 -10.13 7.07 18.14
C SER A 88 -10.56 6.56 19.52
N SER A 89 -11.84 6.21 19.67
CA SER A 89 -12.44 5.68 20.91
C SER A 89 -12.12 4.20 21.17
N CYS A 90 -11.68 3.45 20.17
CA CYS A 90 -11.36 2.03 20.32
C CYS A 90 -10.13 1.83 21.23
N SER A 91 -10.17 0.75 22.01
CA SER A 91 -9.00 0.26 22.74
C SER A 91 -7.88 -0.14 21.78
N TRP A 92 -6.66 -0.23 22.30
CA TRP A 92 -5.52 -0.66 21.49
C TRP A 92 -5.72 -2.06 20.88
N LYS A 93 -6.34 -2.98 21.63
CA LYS A 93 -6.63 -4.35 21.17
C LYS A 93 -7.64 -4.36 20.01
N GLU A 94 -8.70 -3.56 20.11
CA GLU A 94 -9.70 -3.42 19.05
C GLU A 94 -9.09 -2.78 17.80
N LYS A 95 -8.33 -1.69 17.96
CA LYS A 95 -7.59 -1.07 16.86
C LYS A 95 -6.70 -2.09 16.14
N LYS A 96 -5.97 -2.91 16.90
CA LYS A 96 -5.10 -3.94 16.34
C LYS A 96 -5.87 -4.94 15.48
N HIS A 97 -7.02 -5.39 15.97
CA HIS A 97 -7.86 -6.34 15.23
C HIS A 97 -8.45 -5.71 13.96
N ILE A 98 -8.99 -4.49 14.06
CA ILE A 98 -9.53 -3.73 12.92
C ILE A 98 -8.44 -3.51 11.86
N MET A 99 -7.27 -3.00 12.26
CA MET A 99 -6.13 -2.78 11.36
C MET A 99 -5.70 -4.07 10.65
N THR A 100 -5.70 -5.21 11.37
CA THR A 100 -5.35 -6.51 10.81
C THR A 100 -6.33 -6.95 9.74
N SER A 101 -7.63 -6.87 10.03
CA SER A 101 -8.69 -7.23 9.08
C SER A 101 -8.63 -6.32 7.84
N LEU A 102 -8.57 -5.00 8.03
CA LEU A 102 -8.48 -4.04 6.91
C LEU A 102 -7.22 -4.25 6.06
N PHE A 103 -6.09 -4.59 6.66
CA PHE A 103 -4.87 -4.89 5.93
C PHE A 103 -5.04 -6.08 4.97
N TYR A 104 -5.50 -7.22 5.47
CA TYR A 104 -5.66 -8.41 4.65
C TYR A 104 -6.84 -8.31 3.68
N GLU A 105 -7.97 -7.75 4.10
CA GLU A 105 -9.22 -7.76 3.33
C GLU A 105 -9.37 -6.56 2.40
N GLN A 106 -8.69 -5.44 2.66
CA GLN A 106 -8.77 -4.25 1.82
C GLN A 106 -7.44 -3.86 1.20
N VAL A 107 -6.37 -3.70 1.99
CA VAL A 107 -5.08 -3.21 1.47
C VAL A 107 -4.48 -4.20 0.48
N LEU A 108 -4.36 -5.49 0.82
CA LEU A 108 -3.75 -6.46 -0.08
C LEU A 108 -4.52 -6.60 -1.41
N PRO A 109 -5.86 -6.75 -1.43
CA PRO A 109 -6.60 -6.78 -2.70
C PRO A 109 -6.47 -5.48 -3.49
N ALA A 110 -6.56 -4.33 -2.84
CA ALA A 110 -6.48 -3.02 -3.49
C ALA A 110 -5.12 -2.81 -4.16
N VAL A 111 -4.03 -3.14 -3.46
CA VAL A 111 -2.66 -3.10 -3.99
C VAL A 111 -2.47 -4.10 -5.11
N THR A 112 -3.00 -5.32 -4.97
CA THR A 112 -2.89 -6.35 -6.01
C THR A 112 -3.57 -5.88 -7.30
N ASN A 113 -4.80 -5.37 -7.21
CA ASN A 113 -5.53 -4.82 -8.35
C ASN A 113 -4.81 -3.62 -8.98
N MET A 114 -4.24 -2.75 -8.14
CA MET A 114 -3.43 -1.61 -8.60
C MET A 114 -2.21 -2.10 -9.39
N LEU A 115 -1.45 -3.08 -8.89
CA LEU A 115 -0.29 -3.65 -9.59
C LEU A 115 -0.69 -4.38 -10.88
N GLN A 116 -1.87 -5.01 -10.95
CA GLN A 116 -2.32 -5.66 -12.19
C GLN A 116 -2.63 -4.67 -13.32
N SER A 117 -3.06 -3.46 -12.97
CA SER A 117 -3.48 -2.43 -13.93
C SER A 117 -2.41 -1.38 -14.18
N HIS A 118 -1.54 -1.13 -13.21
CA HIS A 118 -0.41 -0.24 -13.32
C HIS A 118 0.78 -0.97 -13.94
N THR A 119 1.55 -0.30 -14.80
CA THR A 119 2.66 -0.95 -15.52
C THR A 119 4.00 -0.26 -15.32
N THR A 120 4.05 0.89 -14.66
CA THR A 120 5.26 1.73 -14.58
C THR A 120 5.81 1.90 -13.16
N ILE A 121 5.10 1.45 -12.12
CA ILE A 121 5.63 1.43 -10.75
C ILE A 121 6.85 0.50 -10.71
N ARG A 122 7.96 1.07 -10.23
CA ARG A 122 9.25 0.40 -10.04
C ARG A 122 9.51 0.13 -8.57
N LEU A 123 9.08 1.04 -7.70
CA LEU A 123 9.25 0.94 -6.25
C LEU A 123 7.91 1.10 -5.54
N LEU A 124 7.55 0.11 -4.73
CA LEU A 124 6.37 0.16 -3.87
C LEU A 124 6.78 -0.10 -2.41
N ARG A 125 6.40 0.78 -1.50
CA ARG A 125 6.54 0.58 -0.06
C ARG A 125 5.18 0.72 0.61
N ILE A 126 4.78 -0.31 1.33
CA ILE A 126 3.54 -0.35 2.09
C ILE A 126 3.94 -0.53 3.55
N GLU A 127 3.49 0.39 4.38
CA GLU A 127 3.71 0.35 5.82
C GLU A 127 2.36 0.37 6.52
N CYS A 128 2.10 -0.59 7.40
CA CYS A 128 0.85 -0.70 8.16
C CYS A 128 1.21 -1.00 9.61
N GLU A 129 1.30 0.05 10.42
CA GLU A 129 1.61 -0.10 11.84
C GLU A 129 0.39 -0.65 12.60
N GLY A 130 0.66 -1.49 13.61
CA GLY A 130 -0.39 -1.92 14.54
C GLY A 130 -1.25 -3.09 14.06
N ILE A 131 -0.80 -3.89 13.09
CA ILE A 131 -1.44 -5.20 12.83
C ILE A 131 -1.06 -6.24 13.89
N ASN A 132 -1.88 -7.26 14.05
CA ASN A 132 -1.71 -8.31 15.05
C ASN A 132 -0.94 -9.51 14.48
N TYR A 133 0.37 -9.51 14.73
CA TYR A 133 1.28 -10.60 14.35
C TYR A 133 0.82 -12.00 14.78
N TRP A 134 0.29 -12.13 16.01
CA TRP A 134 -0.07 -13.42 16.60
C TRP A 134 -1.45 -13.94 16.18
N GLN A 135 -2.19 -13.16 15.39
CA GLN A 135 -3.52 -13.59 14.97
C GLN A 135 -3.37 -14.62 13.85
N THR A 136 -3.95 -15.79 14.05
CA THR A 136 -4.05 -16.80 13.00
C THR A 136 -4.80 -16.21 11.81
N PRO A 137 -4.18 -16.09 10.64
CA PRO A 137 -4.85 -15.58 9.45
C PRO A 137 -5.99 -16.52 9.07
N GLN A 138 -7.10 -15.98 8.60
CA GLN A 138 -8.16 -16.80 8.05
C GLN A 138 -7.65 -17.47 6.75
N PRO A 139 -8.17 -18.65 6.36
CA PRO A 139 -7.76 -19.34 5.13
C PRO A 139 -7.87 -18.47 3.87
N ASN A 140 -8.85 -17.56 3.83
CA ASN A 140 -9.01 -16.61 2.73
C ASN A 140 -7.80 -15.67 2.59
N CYS A 141 -7.14 -15.30 3.68
CA CYS A 141 -5.97 -14.42 3.67
C CYS A 141 -4.77 -15.06 2.94
N ILE A 142 -4.64 -16.39 3.01
CA ILE A 142 -3.57 -17.13 2.30
C ILE A 142 -3.68 -16.91 0.80
N LYS A 143 -4.90 -17.04 0.24
CA LYS A 143 -5.15 -16.83 -1.20
C LYS A 143 -4.87 -15.40 -1.62
N LEU A 144 -5.22 -14.41 -0.79
CA LEU A 144 -4.94 -13.00 -1.08
C LEU A 144 -3.44 -12.71 -1.12
N VAL A 145 -2.67 -13.28 -0.18
CA VAL A 145 -1.21 -13.13 -0.14
C VAL A 145 -0.53 -13.87 -1.31
N GLN A 146 -1.00 -15.07 -1.67
CA GLN A 146 -0.52 -15.80 -2.84
C GLN A 146 -0.74 -14.98 -4.12
N HIS A 147 -1.95 -14.46 -4.31
CA HIS A 147 -2.30 -13.66 -5.48
C HIS A 147 -1.49 -12.36 -5.59
N LEU A 148 -1.19 -11.73 -4.45
CA LEU A 148 -0.29 -10.58 -4.39
C LEU A 148 1.11 -10.96 -4.90
N TYR A 149 1.70 -12.06 -4.43
CA TYR A 149 3.04 -12.47 -4.87
C TYR A 149 3.09 -12.89 -6.34
N GLU A 150 2.09 -13.63 -6.82
CA GLU A 150 1.95 -13.94 -8.24
C GLU A 150 1.98 -12.66 -9.08
N THR A 151 1.21 -11.66 -8.66
CA THR A 151 1.15 -10.35 -9.33
C THR A 151 2.49 -9.61 -9.26
N ILE A 152 3.16 -9.60 -8.11
CA ILE A 152 4.47 -8.96 -7.91
C ILE A 152 5.50 -9.55 -8.87
N PHE A 153 5.62 -10.88 -8.92
CA PHE A 153 6.70 -11.53 -9.65
C PHE A 153 6.55 -11.43 -11.18
N ILE A 154 5.33 -11.24 -11.69
CA ILE A 154 5.08 -11.03 -13.12
C ILE A 154 4.96 -9.55 -13.51
N HIS A 155 5.03 -8.62 -12.55
CA HIS A 155 4.81 -7.20 -12.82
C HIS A 155 5.87 -6.66 -13.80
N PRO A 156 5.47 -5.93 -14.87
CA PRO A 156 6.37 -5.58 -15.98
C PRO A 156 7.50 -4.63 -15.58
N SER A 157 7.30 -3.75 -14.60
CA SER A 157 8.31 -2.74 -14.21
C SER A 157 8.73 -2.78 -12.74
N LEU A 158 8.13 -3.65 -11.92
CA LEU A 158 8.43 -3.63 -10.49
C LEU A 158 9.85 -4.15 -10.26
N GLU A 159 10.63 -3.39 -9.50
CA GLU A 159 12.02 -3.71 -9.15
C GLU A 159 12.15 -3.97 -7.65
N TYR A 160 11.37 -3.25 -6.84
CA TYR A 160 11.42 -3.33 -5.40
C TYR A 160 10.03 -3.21 -4.78
N ILE A 161 9.73 -4.12 -3.84
CA ILE A 161 8.58 -3.98 -2.95
C ILE A 161 8.98 -4.24 -1.51
N GLU A 162 8.51 -3.38 -0.62
CA GLU A 162 8.65 -3.53 0.83
C GLU A 162 7.27 -3.49 1.48
N ILE A 163 7.00 -4.49 2.34
CA ILE A 163 5.80 -4.54 3.15
C ILE A 163 6.24 -4.54 4.61
N LYS A 164 6.03 -3.42 5.30
CA LYS A 164 6.24 -3.27 6.73
C LYS A 164 4.92 -3.39 7.45
N ALA A 165 4.79 -4.40 8.29
CA ALA A 165 3.56 -4.63 9.04
C ALA A 165 3.86 -4.84 10.54
N GLY A 166 4.83 -4.07 11.04
CA GLY A 166 5.33 -4.14 12.41
C GLY A 166 6.41 -5.20 12.60
N TYR A 167 5.99 -6.46 12.72
CA TYR A 167 6.89 -7.62 12.73
C TYR A 167 6.55 -8.50 11.55
N SER A 168 7.55 -9.14 10.91
CA SER A 168 7.41 -9.92 9.69
C SER A 168 6.30 -10.97 9.79
N PRO A 169 5.07 -10.70 9.29
CA PRO A 169 3.91 -11.53 9.60
C PRO A 169 4.15 -12.94 9.05
N PRO A 170 3.95 -14.02 9.85
CA PRO A 170 4.32 -15.36 9.42
C PRO A 170 3.66 -15.76 8.10
N LEU A 171 2.44 -15.28 7.86
CA LEU A 171 1.73 -15.53 6.60
C LEU A 171 2.45 -14.93 5.39
N LEU A 172 2.86 -13.66 5.47
CA LEU A 172 3.56 -13.00 4.36
C LEU A 172 4.89 -13.68 4.09
N VAL A 173 5.65 -14.00 5.14
CA VAL A 173 6.98 -14.63 5.04
C VAL A 173 6.88 -16.06 4.49
N ASN A 174 6.04 -16.91 5.10
CA ASN A 174 5.92 -18.31 4.69
C ASN A 174 5.41 -18.43 3.25
N THR A 175 4.42 -17.62 2.88
CA THR A 175 3.88 -17.63 1.52
C THR A 175 4.92 -17.14 0.50
N LEU A 176 5.75 -16.15 0.85
CA LEU A 176 6.84 -15.71 -0.02
C LEU A 176 7.86 -16.84 -0.27
N GLU A 177 8.24 -17.57 0.77
CA GLU A 177 9.21 -18.67 0.65
C GLU A 177 8.66 -19.82 -0.20
N ASP A 178 7.36 -20.15 -0.06
CA ASP A 178 6.71 -21.16 -0.90
C ASP A 178 6.60 -20.72 -2.37
N GLN A 179 6.30 -19.44 -2.63
CA GLN A 179 6.28 -18.88 -3.98
C GLN A 179 7.67 -18.87 -4.62
N LYS A 180 8.72 -18.46 -3.88
CA LYS A 180 10.11 -18.50 -4.38
C LYS A 180 10.54 -19.91 -4.81
N LYS A 181 10.22 -20.94 -4.01
CA LYS A 181 10.48 -22.35 -4.37
C LYS A 181 9.80 -22.73 -5.70
N THR A 182 8.58 -22.24 -5.90
CA THR A 182 7.79 -22.51 -7.11
C THR A 182 8.39 -21.79 -8.33
N LEU A 183 8.82 -20.54 -8.17
CA LEU A 183 9.45 -19.73 -9.24
C LEU A 183 10.82 -20.25 -9.67
N ILE A 184 11.64 -20.77 -8.75
CA ILE A 184 12.94 -21.38 -9.08
C ILE A 184 12.76 -22.57 -10.04
N ASN A 185 11.64 -23.30 -9.94
CA ASN A 185 11.35 -24.44 -10.79
C ASN A 185 10.83 -24.04 -12.18
N SER A 186 10.44 -22.78 -12.41
CA SER A 186 9.76 -22.32 -13.63
C SER A 186 10.58 -21.32 -14.46
N GLN A 187 11.91 -21.24 -14.28
CA GLN A 187 12.79 -20.19 -14.82
C GLN A 187 12.47 -19.76 -16.28
N GLN A 188 12.02 -18.51 -16.44
CA GLN A 188 12.14 -17.76 -17.69
C GLN A 188 13.39 -16.85 -17.64
N PRO A 189 14.25 -16.84 -18.67
CA PRO A 189 15.60 -16.29 -18.59
C PRO A 189 15.74 -14.77 -18.85
N HIS A 190 14.67 -13.98 -18.88
CA HIS A 190 14.73 -12.65 -19.51
C HIS A 190 14.54 -11.42 -18.61
N LYS A 191 14.13 -11.55 -17.34
CA LYS A 191 14.01 -10.40 -16.42
C LYS A 191 14.42 -10.76 -14.99
N PRO A 192 15.20 -9.91 -14.29
CA PRO A 192 15.44 -10.09 -12.86
C PRO A 192 14.13 -10.00 -12.07
N LEU A 193 13.94 -10.92 -11.13
CA LEU A 193 12.79 -10.88 -10.22
C LEU A 193 12.84 -9.63 -9.34
N PRO A 194 11.69 -9.02 -9.00
CA PRO A 194 11.64 -7.93 -8.04
C PRO A 194 12.22 -8.35 -6.68
N ILE A 195 12.89 -7.43 -6.01
CA ILE A 195 13.33 -7.60 -4.62
C ILE A 195 12.12 -7.43 -3.71
N VAL A 196 11.84 -8.43 -2.87
CA VAL A 196 10.71 -8.45 -1.94
C VAL A 196 11.24 -8.46 -0.50
N ASN A 197 10.98 -7.38 0.24
CA ASN A 197 11.33 -7.23 1.65
C ASN A 197 10.08 -7.21 2.52
N ILE A 198 10.10 -7.96 3.63
CA ILE A 198 8.99 -8.03 4.60
C ILE A 198 9.53 -7.76 6.00
N HIS A 199 8.96 -6.76 6.68
CA HIS A 199 9.38 -6.33 8.01
C HIS A 199 8.22 -6.25 8.99
#